data_AF-A0A0H5NKP2-F1
#
_entry.id   AF-A0A0H5NKP2-F1
#
_cell.length_a   1.000
_cell.length_b   1.000
_cell.length_c   1.000
_cell.angle_alpha   90.00
_cell.angle_beta   90.00
_cell.angle_gamma   90.00
#
_symmetry.space_group_name_H-M   'P 1'
#
loop_
_entity.id
_entity.type
_entity.pdbx_description
1 polymer ?
#
loop_
_entity_poly.entity_id
_entity_poly.type
_entity_poly.pdbx_seq_one_letter_code
_entity_poly.pdbx_strand_id
1 'polypeptide(L)'
;MSTVTPRPSPRSSSPSAPIPFSRRVFKLEHPANLGPLLHVVAWVGLLAFGLFAPIATTWYVAVPLIVTLTLLNFSLTIGVLHMHTHRPLFVSKRLNRVVDLFCCMPALLTAAEMREVHILNHHRYNDGPGDVTSTEGRERGLGAIWYWIRYGTIVKRHTIRTIFAADATAKQRIRRHQFVFDLTIVLALVALTWYAAGGARFALFYWIPFAVTQVNSGYFAWLTHAPARGFEDDPSKSLNTAGNWLNFFIFNQGYHSVHHRYPGIHWSQIPDKLDFMRQVEPGVIVPYWMTLNSAWRLVVPDGFLDVPYGQRWKAKLDKRMEEGRVRSRLLPWFAWI
;
A
#
# COMPACT_ATOMS: atom_id res chain seq x y z
N MET A 1 60.71 22.56 0.26
CA MET A 1 59.94 22.03 -0.90
C MET A 1 58.46 22.04 -0.52
N SER A 2 57.72 23.04 -0.98
CA SER A 2 56.27 23.15 -0.72
C SER A 2 55.51 22.40 -1.80
N THR A 3 54.79 21.35 -1.41
CA THR A 3 53.88 20.60 -2.27
C THR A 3 52.60 21.41 -2.49
N VAL A 4 52.46 21.97 -3.69
CA VAL A 4 51.23 22.62 -4.16
C VAL A 4 50.23 21.53 -4.56
N THR A 5 49.11 21.44 -3.84
CA THR A 5 47.96 20.62 -4.24
C THR A 5 47.23 21.28 -5.42
N PRO A 6 46.90 20.55 -6.50
CA PRO A 6 46.17 21.13 -7.62
C PRO A 6 44.73 21.46 -7.20
N ARG A 7 44.23 22.64 -7.59
CA ARG A 7 42.82 23.01 -7.43
C ARG A 7 41.93 22.02 -8.19
N PRO A 8 40.76 21.63 -7.64
CA PRO A 8 39.79 20.84 -8.38
C PRO A 8 39.27 21.66 -9.57
N SER A 9 39.22 21.01 -10.73
CA SER A 9 38.64 21.55 -11.95
C SER A 9 37.14 21.87 -11.75
N PRO A 10 36.63 22.95 -12.37
CA PRO A 10 35.21 23.27 -12.28
C PRO A 10 34.40 22.14 -12.92
N ARG A 11 33.51 21.52 -12.13
CA ARG A 11 32.57 20.51 -12.61
C ARG A 11 31.80 21.10 -13.79
N SER A 12 31.91 20.47 -14.96
CA SER A 12 31.02 20.74 -16.08
C SER A 12 29.58 20.46 -15.64
N SER A 13 28.81 21.51 -15.37
CA SER A 13 27.38 21.39 -15.14
C SER A 13 26.72 21.04 -16.47
N SER A 14 26.49 19.75 -16.71
CA SER A 14 25.60 19.30 -17.78
C SER A 14 24.27 20.04 -17.66
N PRO A 15 23.72 20.61 -18.75
CA PRO A 15 22.45 21.32 -18.67
C PRO A 15 21.38 20.40 -18.10
N SER A 16 20.74 20.82 -17.00
CA SER A 16 19.68 20.06 -16.36
C SER A 16 18.59 19.76 -17.38
N ALA A 17 18.27 18.47 -17.56
CA ALA A 17 17.21 18.04 -18.48
C ALA A 17 15.91 18.83 -18.20
N PRO A 18 15.16 19.22 -19.25
CA PRO A 18 13.96 20.02 -19.09
C PRO A 18 12.95 19.29 -18.19
N ILE A 19 12.31 20.04 -17.30
CA ILE A 19 11.30 19.50 -16.38
C ILE A 19 10.17 18.86 -17.22
N PRO A 20 9.80 17.59 -16.95
CA PRO A 20 8.77 16.90 -17.72
C PRO A 20 7.43 17.66 -17.72
N PHE A 21 6.69 17.58 -18.82
CA PHE A 21 5.38 18.24 -18.99
C PHE A 21 4.41 17.90 -17.84
N SER A 22 4.33 16.63 -17.45
CA SER A 22 3.48 16.15 -16.35
C SER A 22 3.79 16.83 -15.01
N ARG A 23 5.06 17.09 -14.74
CA ARG A 23 5.52 17.79 -13.52
C ARG A 23 5.29 19.29 -13.61
N ARG A 24 5.48 19.89 -14.79
CA ARG A 24 5.28 21.34 -15.00
C ARG A 24 3.81 21.73 -14.92
N VAL A 25 2.96 20.99 -15.64
CA VAL A 25 1.53 21.30 -15.86
C VAL A 25 0.65 20.63 -14.81
N PHE A 26 0.68 19.30 -14.73
CA PHE A 26 -0.17 18.54 -13.79
C PHE A 26 0.39 18.45 -12.37
N LYS A 27 1.60 18.99 -12.13
CA LYS A 27 2.31 18.93 -10.85
C LYS A 27 2.50 17.50 -10.34
N LEU A 28 2.53 16.50 -11.22
CA LEU A 28 2.82 15.11 -10.84
C LEU A 28 4.29 14.97 -10.43
N GLU A 29 4.55 14.20 -9.39
CA GLU A 29 5.90 13.86 -8.97
C GLU A 29 6.60 12.98 -10.04
N HIS A 30 5.85 12.03 -10.59
CA HIS A 30 6.25 11.15 -11.68
C HIS A 30 5.08 10.93 -12.66
N PRO A 31 5.30 10.82 -14.00
CA PRO A 31 4.22 10.61 -14.98
C PRO A 31 3.35 9.39 -14.68
N ALA A 32 3.96 8.33 -14.14
CA ALA A 32 3.25 7.10 -13.80
C ALA A 32 2.11 7.31 -12.79
N ASN A 33 2.18 8.37 -11.97
CA ASN A 33 1.17 8.65 -10.96
C ASN A 33 -0.24 8.89 -11.52
N LEU A 34 -0.40 9.01 -12.84
CA LEU A 34 -1.71 8.92 -13.48
C LEU A 34 -2.44 7.61 -13.14
N GLY A 35 -1.75 6.47 -13.07
CA GLY A 35 -2.37 5.17 -12.75
C GLY A 35 -3.08 5.16 -11.39
N PRO A 36 -2.38 5.45 -10.27
CA PRO A 36 -3.00 5.60 -8.96
C PRO A 36 -4.17 6.60 -8.93
N LEU A 37 -4.05 7.73 -9.64
CA LEU A 37 -5.13 8.72 -9.72
C LEU A 37 -6.35 8.22 -10.48
N LEU A 38 -6.16 7.42 -11.53
CA LEU A 38 -7.27 6.77 -12.24
C LEU A 38 -8.06 5.84 -11.31
N HIS A 39 -7.39 5.12 -10.39
CA HIS A 39 -8.08 4.30 -9.41
C HIS A 39 -8.90 5.15 -8.42
N VAL A 40 -8.36 6.28 -7.97
CA VAL A 40 -9.10 7.24 -7.11
C VAL A 40 -10.33 7.78 -7.84
N VAL A 41 -10.18 8.24 -9.07
CA VAL A 41 -11.29 8.76 -9.89
C VAL A 41 -12.33 7.68 -10.18
N ALA A 42 -11.89 6.47 -10.55
CA ALA A 42 -12.78 5.33 -10.79
C ALA A 42 -13.57 4.99 -9.52
N TRP A 43 -12.93 4.98 -8.35
CA TRP A 43 -13.61 4.72 -7.08
C TRP A 43 -14.69 5.77 -6.80
N VAL A 44 -14.38 7.06 -6.90
CA VAL A 44 -15.34 8.13 -6.67
C VAL A 44 -16.51 8.04 -7.67
N GLY A 45 -16.21 7.85 -8.96
CA GLY A 45 -17.23 7.79 -10.00
C GLY A 45 -18.15 6.57 -9.87
N LEU A 46 -17.59 5.39 -9.62
CA LEU A 46 -18.35 4.16 -9.44
C LEU A 46 -19.15 4.17 -8.13
N LEU A 47 -18.61 4.76 -7.06
CA LEU A 47 -19.35 4.94 -5.82
C LEU A 47 -20.54 5.88 -6.03
N ALA A 48 -20.32 7.04 -6.67
CA ALA A 48 -21.40 7.97 -6.99
C ALA A 48 -22.48 7.31 -7.88
N PHE A 49 -22.07 6.54 -8.89
CA PHE A 49 -22.98 5.74 -9.70
C PHE A 49 -23.79 4.76 -8.85
N GLY A 50 -23.15 4.00 -7.97
CA GLY A 50 -23.82 3.08 -7.05
C GLY A 50 -24.86 3.76 -6.16
N LEU A 51 -24.49 4.91 -5.58
CA LEU A 51 -25.32 5.63 -4.62
C LEU A 51 -26.52 6.33 -5.27
N PHE A 52 -26.37 6.84 -6.50
CA PHE A 52 -27.36 7.75 -7.07
C PHE A 52 -28.06 7.23 -8.33
N ALA A 53 -27.49 6.29 -9.09
CA ALA A 53 -28.15 5.75 -10.28
C ALA A 53 -29.18 4.65 -9.91
N PRO A 54 -30.46 4.77 -10.32
CA PRO A 54 -31.48 3.76 -9.99
C PRO A 54 -31.16 2.34 -10.46
N ILE A 55 -30.53 2.21 -11.63
CA ILE A 55 -30.15 0.91 -12.20
C ILE A 55 -29.05 0.20 -11.40
N ALA A 56 -28.30 0.92 -10.55
CA ALA A 56 -27.21 0.32 -9.80
C ALA A 56 -27.68 -0.75 -8.81
N THR A 57 -28.92 -0.66 -8.31
CA THR A 57 -29.49 -1.66 -7.38
C THR A 57 -29.99 -2.92 -8.07
N THR A 58 -30.01 -2.96 -9.40
CA THR A 58 -30.36 -4.19 -10.13
C THR A 58 -29.24 -5.21 -9.96
N TRP A 59 -29.56 -6.44 -9.52
CA TRP A 59 -28.58 -7.39 -8.99
C TRP A 59 -27.37 -7.66 -9.92
N TYR A 60 -27.60 -7.75 -11.23
CA TYR A 60 -26.53 -8.00 -12.22
C TYR A 60 -25.62 -6.79 -12.45
N VAL A 61 -26.00 -5.60 -11.98
CA VAL A 61 -25.16 -4.41 -11.90
C VAL A 61 -24.56 -4.27 -10.50
N ALA A 62 -25.39 -4.47 -9.47
CA ALA A 62 -25.01 -4.29 -8.08
C ALA A 62 -23.85 -5.20 -7.67
N VAL A 63 -23.92 -6.50 -7.99
CA VAL A 63 -22.90 -7.47 -7.57
C VAL A 63 -21.52 -7.17 -8.19
N PRO A 64 -21.38 -7.00 -9.52
CA PRO A 64 -20.09 -6.60 -10.10
C PRO A 64 -19.58 -5.26 -9.57
N LEU A 65 -20.48 -4.30 -9.32
CA LEU A 65 -20.11 -2.99 -8.79
C LEU A 65 -19.56 -3.08 -7.37
N ILE A 66 -20.19 -3.85 -6.47
CA ILE A 66 -19.72 -4.08 -5.10
C ILE A 66 -18.34 -4.75 -5.11
N VAL A 67 -18.14 -5.76 -5.97
CA VAL A 67 -16.84 -6.43 -6.13
C VAL A 67 -15.79 -5.43 -6.61
N THR A 68 -16.10 -4.62 -7.62
CA THR A 68 -15.18 -3.62 -8.19
C THR A 68 -14.83 -2.55 -7.16
N LEU A 69 -15.80 -2.04 -6.42
CA LEU A 69 -15.59 -1.08 -5.33
C LEU A 69 -14.72 -1.67 -4.22
N THR A 70 -14.89 -2.95 -3.91
CA THR A 70 -14.04 -3.66 -2.93
C THR A 70 -12.60 -3.78 -3.43
N LEU A 71 -12.37 -4.13 -4.70
CA LEU A 71 -11.03 -4.18 -5.28
C LEU A 71 -10.38 -2.79 -5.33
N LEU A 72 -11.15 -1.75 -5.64
CA LEU A 72 -10.68 -0.38 -5.60
C LEU A 72 -10.37 0.07 -4.17
N ASN A 73 -11.15 -0.33 -3.16
CA ASN A 73 -10.81 -0.06 -1.76
C ASN A 73 -9.45 -0.67 -1.39
N PHE A 74 -9.18 -1.92 -1.76
CA PHE A 74 -7.86 -2.54 -1.56
C PHE A 74 -6.77 -1.78 -2.29
N SER A 75 -7.00 -1.41 -3.54
CA SER A 75 -6.05 -0.61 -4.30
C SER A 75 -5.76 0.73 -3.62
N LEU A 76 -6.79 1.47 -3.19
CA LEU A 76 -6.63 2.79 -2.57
C LEU A 76 -5.94 2.73 -1.21
N THR A 77 -6.13 1.66 -0.45
CA THR A 77 -5.62 1.53 0.93
C THR A 77 -4.22 0.91 0.95
N ILE A 78 -4.08 -0.31 0.41
CA ILE A 78 -2.86 -1.10 0.43
C ILE A 78 -1.88 -0.68 -0.69
N GLY A 79 -2.41 -0.13 -1.79
CA GLY A 79 -1.61 0.38 -2.91
C GLY A 79 -1.36 1.88 -2.81
N VAL A 80 -2.38 2.69 -3.14
CA VAL A 80 -2.27 4.14 -3.35
C VAL A 80 -1.88 4.89 -2.08
N LEU A 81 -2.63 4.76 -0.99
CA LEU A 81 -2.32 5.45 0.27
C LEU A 81 -0.95 5.02 0.80
N HIS A 82 -0.67 3.73 0.74
CA HIS A 82 0.61 3.15 1.16
C HIS A 82 1.79 3.77 0.42
N MET A 83 1.81 3.71 -0.92
CA MET A 83 2.89 4.31 -1.70
C MET A 83 2.93 5.85 -1.56
N HIS A 84 1.76 6.49 -1.48
CA HIS A 84 1.63 7.95 -1.41
C HIS A 84 2.28 8.50 -0.13
N THR A 85 2.10 7.78 0.98
CA THR A 85 2.67 8.15 2.27
C THR A 85 4.20 8.08 2.24
N HIS A 86 4.75 7.09 1.52
CA HIS A 86 6.19 6.94 1.28
C HIS A 86 6.73 8.02 0.34
N ARG A 87 6.07 8.21 -0.80
CA ARG A 87 6.44 9.15 -1.85
C ARG A 87 5.16 9.80 -2.43
N PRO A 88 4.95 11.11 -2.19
CA PRO A 88 3.73 11.78 -2.63
C PRO A 88 3.52 11.73 -4.15
N LEU A 89 2.27 11.67 -4.59
CA LEU A 89 1.92 11.55 -6.02
C LEU A 89 2.13 12.85 -6.79
N PHE A 90 1.99 14.00 -6.11
CA PHE A 90 2.21 15.33 -6.66
C PHE A 90 3.40 16.01 -5.98
N VAL A 91 4.01 16.96 -6.69
CA VAL A 91 4.93 17.94 -6.08
C VAL A 91 4.16 19.02 -5.28
N SER A 92 2.86 19.19 -5.57
CA SER A 92 1.99 20.14 -4.87
C SER A 92 1.45 19.57 -3.58
N LYS A 93 1.77 20.21 -2.45
CA LYS A 93 1.23 19.84 -1.13
C LYS A 93 -0.29 19.86 -1.10
N ARG A 94 -0.94 20.84 -1.76
CA ARG A 94 -2.40 20.96 -1.78
C ARG A 94 -3.06 19.79 -2.51
N LEU A 95 -2.51 19.37 -3.65
CA LEU A 95 -3.05 18.22 -4.39
C LEU A 95 -2.84 16.91 -3.64
N ASN A 96 -1.70 16.75 -2.95
CA ASN A 96 -1.49 15.58 -2.08
C ASN A 96 -2.53 15.53 -0.94
N ARG A 97 -2.89 16.67 -0.34
CA ARG A 97 -3.94 16.72 0.68
C ARG A 97 -5.32 16.30 0.16
N VAL A 98 -5.62 16.57 -1.11
CA VAL A 98 -6.84 16.07 -1.75
C VAL A 98 -6.79 14.55 -1.89
N VAL A 99 -5.65 13.99 -2.33
CA VAL A 99 -5.45 12.53 -2.41
C VAL A 99 -5.59 11.87 -1.04
N ASP A 100 -4.97 12.44 -0.01
CA ASP A 100 -5.04 11.93 1.37
C ASP A 100 -6.51 11.74 1.83
N LEU A 101 -7.37 12.73 1.56
CA LEU A 101 -8.79 12.69 1.93
C LEU A 101 -9.55 11.58 1.18
N PHE A 102 -9.34 11.46 -0.13
CA PHE A 102 -10.01 10.42 -0.92
C PHE A 102 -9.52 9.01 -0.55
N CYS A 103 -8.23 8.85 -0.29
CA CYS A 103 -7.65 7.59 0.16
C CYS A 103 -8.05 7.22 1.60
N CYS A 104 -8.48 8.18 2.41
CA CYS A 104 -8.97 7.94 3.77
C CYS A 104 -10.37 7.31 3.80
N MET A 105 -11.25 7.62 2.85
CA MET A 105 -12.65 7.17 2.89
C MET A 105 -12.83 5.63 2.82
N PRO A 106 -12.13 4.88 1.96
CA PRO A 106 -12.30 3.43 1.83
C PRO A 106 -12.08 2.59 3.09
N ALA A 107 -11.31 3.09 4.07
CA ALA A 107 -10.92 2.35 5.28
C ALA A 107 -10.92 3.19 6.58
N LEU A 108 -11.29 4.48 6.52
CA LEU A 108 -11.14 5.43 7.64
C LEU A 108 -9.72 5.42 8.24
N LEU A 109 -8.72 5.25 7.37
CA LEU A 109 -7.30 5.28 7.67
C LEU A 109 -6.71 6.58 7.11
N THR A 110 -6.37 7.51 8.00
CA THR A 110 -5.81 8.80 7.58
C THR A 110 -4.35 8.65 7.14
N ALA A 111 -3.89 9.54 6.26
CA ALA A 111 -2.46 9.60 5.89
C ALA A 111 -1.56 9.92 7.10
N ALA A 112 -2.08 10.61 8.13
CA ALA A 112 -1.38 10.84 9.39
C ALA A 112 -1.13 9.53 10.16
N GLU A 113 -2.13 8.64 10.24
CA GLU A 113 -2.00 7.31 10.83
C GLU A 113 -1.03 6.43 10.04
N MET A 114 -1.20 6.38 8.71
CA MET A 114 -0.32 5.61 7.84
C MET A 114 1.13 6.07 8.00
N ARG A 115 1.37 7.38 8.11
CA ARG A 115 2.71 7.92 8.37
C ARG A 115 3.25 7.52 9.75
N GLU A 116 2.44 7.64 10.80
CA GLU A 116 2.90 7.34 12.17
C GLU A 116 3.23 5.87 12.34
N VAL A 117 2.31 4.98 11.96
CA VAL A 117 2.46 3.55 12.19
C VAL A 117 3.37 2.93 11.13
N HIS A 118 3.09 3.13 9.85
CA HIS A 118 3.82 2.41 8.81
C HIS A 118 5.25 2.94 8.63
N ILE A 119 5.41 4.26 8.48
CA ILE A 119 6.72 4.83 8.13
C ILE A 119 7.60 5.04 9.36
N LEU A 120 7.06 5.65 10.42
CA LEU A 120 7.88 6.05 11.57
C LEU A 120 8.12 4.91 12.57
N ASN A 121 7.18 3.96 12.67
CA ASN A 121 7.30 2.81 13.56
C ASN A 121 7.66 1.53 12.82
N HIS A 122 6.81 1.04 11.92
CA HIS A 122 6.99 -0.28 11.29
C HIS A 122 8.26 -0.37 10.44
N HIS A 123 8.51 0.57 9.52
CA HIS A 123 9.77 0.58 8.75
C HIS A 123 11.03 0.76 9.61
N ARG A 124 10.91 1.34 10.81
CA ARG A 124 12.04 1.50 11.74
C ARG A 124 12.41 0.19 12.41
N TYR A 125 11.42 -0.61 12.79
CA TYR A 125 11.61 -1.84 13.58
C TYR A 125 11.47 -3.12 12.75
N ASN A 126 10.94 -3.02 11.52
CA ASN A 126 10.82 -4.07 10.53
C ASN A 126 10.16 -5.36 11.07
N ASP A 127 8.96 -5.25 11.65
CA ASP A 127 8.24 -6.33 12.35
C ASP A 127 8.97 -6.88 13.61
N GLY A 128 10.08 -6.29 14.01
CA GLY A 128 10.87 -6.67 15.17
C GLY A 128 10.48 -5.97 16.48
N PRO A 129 11.25 -6.16 17.55
CA PRO A 129 11.01 -5.53 18.85
C PRO A 129 10.92 -4.00 18.75
N GLY A 130 9.81 -3.44 19.26
CA GLY A 130 9.50 -2.00 19.19
C GLY A 130 8.48 -1.62 18.11
N ASP A 131 8.22 -2.53 17.15
CA ASP A 131 7.12 -2.41 16.21
C ASP A 131 5.78 -2.69 16.92
N VAL A 132 4.89 -1.69 16.95
CA VAL A 132 3.56 -1.85 17.58
C VAL A 132 2.65 -2.78 16.79
N THR A 133 2.97 -2.95 15.51
CA THR A 133 2.35 -3.88 14.57
C THR A 133 3.17 -5.16 14.38
N SER A 134 4.14 -5.44 15.27
CA SER A 134 4.88 -6.71 15.21
C SER A 134 3.93 -7.91 15.25
N THR A 135 4.21 -8.89 14.40
CA THR A 135 3.56 -10.21 14.40
C THR A 135 4.25 -11.24 15.30
N GLU A 136 5.31 -10.84 16.00
CA GLU A 136 6.03 -11.69 16.97
C GLU A 136 5.09 -12.25 18.06
N GLY A 137 5.19 -13.56 18.27
CA GLY A 137 4.36 -14.33 19.20
C GLY A 137 2.90 -14.47 18.76
N ARG A 138 2.57 -14.08 17.53
CA ARG A 138 1.22 -14.08 16.95
C ARG A 138 1.19 -14.73 15.57
N GLU A 139 2.13 -15.63 15.29
CA GLU A 139 2.38 -16.20 13.98
C GLU A 139 1.34 -17.24 13.55
N ARG A 140 0.59 -17.84 14.48
CA ARG A 140 -0.40 -18.91 14.22
C ARG A 140 -1.54 -18.91 15.25
N GLY A 141 -2.58 -19.70 14.97
CA GLY A 141 -3.66 -20.01 15.92
C GLY A 141 -4.49 -18.80 16.35
N LEU A 142 -5.03 -18.85 17.57
CA LEU A 142 -5.89 -17.79 18.11
C LEU A 142 -5.16 -16.44 18.27
N GLY A 143 -3.84 -16.46 18.50
CA GLY A 143 -3.02 -15.25 18.57
C GLY A 143 -3.01 -14.46 17.26
N ALA A 144 -2.93 -15.17 16.12
CA ALA A 144 -3.05 -14.57 14.79
C ALA A 144 -4.43 -13.93 14.57
N ILE A 145 -5.51 -14.67 14.84
CA ILE A 145 -6.89 -14.15 14.69
C ILE A 145 -7.10 -12.91 15.57
N TRP A 146 -6.59 -12.93 16.80
CA TRP A 146 -6.70 -11.80 17.72
C TRP A 146 -5.84 -10.60 17.34
N TYR A 147 -4.74 -10.82 16.60
CA TYR A 147 -4.01 -9.74 15.93
C TYR A 147 -4.87 -9.13 14.82
N TRP A 148 -5.43 -9.96 13.93
CA TRP A 148 -6.21 -9.49 12.76
C TRP A 148 -7.35 -8.57 13.16
N ILE A 149 -8.17 -9.00 14.13
CA ILE A 149 -9.34 -8.24 14.59
C ILE A 149 -8.91 -6.93 15.27
N ARG A 150 -7.80 -6.93 16.02
CA ARG A 150 -7.36 -5.76 16.78
C ARG A 150 -6.47 -4.81 16.00
N TYR A 151 -6.00 -5.18 14.81
CA TYR A 151 -5.03 -4.39 14.06
C TYR A 151 -5.45 -2.92 13.91
N GLY A 152 -6.70 -2.65 13.50
CA GLY A 152 -7.21 -1.28 13.40
C GLY A 152 -7.15 -0.52 14.73
N THR A 153 -7.49 -1.17 15.84
CA THR A 153 -7.39 -0.59 17.19
C THR A 153 -5.95 -0.35 17.62
N ILE A 154 -5.01 -1.25 17.27
CA ILE A 154 -3.58 -1.09 17.53
C ILE A 154 -3.07 0.16 16.82
N VAL A 155 -3.33 0.28 15.52
CA VAL A 155 -2.96 1.43 14.67
C VAL A 155 -3.52 2.74 15.24
N LYS A 156 -4.84 2.78 15.50
CA LYS A 156 -5.54 3.98 15.98
C LYS A 156 -5.04 4.38 17.37
N ARG A 157 -4.90 3.42 18.29
CA ARG A 157 -4.44 3.67 19.67
C ARG A 157 -2.99 4.18 19.68
N HIS A 158 -2.10 3.57 18.90
CA HIS A 158 -0.71 4.05 18.81
C HIS A 158 -0.66 5.47 18.28
N THR A 159 -1.39 5.75 17.19
CA THR A 159 -1.42 7.07 16.58
C THR A 159 -1.94 8.12 17.57
N ILE A 160 -3.09 7.88 18.22
CA ILE A 160 -3.69 8.81 19.18
C ILE A 160 -2.73 9.07 20.36
N ARG A 161 -2.19 8.00 20.98
CA ARG A 161 -1.26 8.17 22.12
C ARG A 161 -0.03 8.98 21.75
N THR A 162 0.46 8.84 20.51
CA THR A 162 1.67 9.51 20.04
C THR A 162 1.42 10.97 19.68
N ILE A 163 0.38 11.27 18.91
CA ILE A 163 0.15 12.64 18.40
C ILE A 163 -0.55 13.55 19.42
N PHE A 164 -1.22 12.97 20.43
CA PHE A 164 -1.86 13.69 21.55
C PHE A 164 -1.07 13.63 22.86
N ALA A 165 0.17 13.12 22.86
CA ALA A 165 1.03 13.15 24.04
C ALA A 165 1.20 14.58 24.58
N ALA A 166 1.30 14.74 25.90
CA ALA A 166 1.45 16.05 26.55
C ALA A 166 2.73 16.77 26.07
N ASP A 167 3.79 16.00 25.87
CA ASP A 167 5.11 16.40 25.36
C ASP A 167 5.22 16.29 23.83
N ALA A 168 4.11 16.22 23.10
CA ALA A 168 4.12 16.08 21.64
C ALA A 168 4.96 17.18 20.94
N THR A 169 5.91 16.73 20.13
CA THR A 169 6.79 17.55 19.29
C THR A 169 6.00 18.36 18.25
N ALA A 170 6.60 19.41 17.68
CA ALA A 170 5.97 20.20 16.62
C ALA A 170 5.50 19.35 15.42
N LYS A 171 6.28 18.33 15.02
CA LYS A 171 5.92 17.41 13.93
C LYS A 171 4.70 16.54 14.30
N GLN A 172 4.61 16.07 15.54
CA GLN A 172 3.45 15.33 16.04
C GLN A 172 2.21 16.21 16.10
N ARG A 173 2.34 17.48 16.53
CA ARG A 173 1.22 18.45 16.55
C ARG A 173 0.68 18.74 15.14
N ILE A 174 1.55 18.86 14.14
CA ILE A 174 1.12 18.99 12.73
C ILE A 174 0.33 17.74 12.29
N ARG A 175 0.84 16.54 12.59
CA ARG A 175 0.14 15.29 12.28
C ARG A 175 -1.18 15.15 13.03
N ARG A 176 -1.25 15.64 14.28
CA ARG A 176 -2.50 15.73 15.05
C ARG A 176 -3.54 16.59 14.35
N HIS A 177 -3.17 17.79 13.90
CA HIS A 177 -4.11 18.65 13.17
C HIS A 177 -4.55 18.01 11.86
N GLN A 178 -3.63 17.37 11.13
CA GLN A 178 -3.96 16.60 9.93
C GLN A 178 -4.93 15.46 10.24
N PHE A 179 -4.66 14.64 11.27
CA PHE A 179 -5.49 13.54 11.71
C PHE A 179 -6.91 13.99 12.07
N VAL A 180 -7.03 15.03 12.90
CA VAL A 180 -8.33 15.56 13.32
C VAL A 180 -9.08 16.11 12.11
N PHE A 181 -8.42 16.92 11.28
CA PHE A 181 -9.05 17.47 10.09
C PHE A 181 -9.53 16.38 9.12
N ASP A 182 -8.67 15.42 8.80
CA ASP A 182 -8.99 14.33 7.86
C ASP A 182 -10.15 13.50 8.38
N LEU A 183 -10.09 13.08 9.64
CA LEU A 183 -11.13 12.27 10.23
C LEU A 183 -12.46 13.04 10.34
N THR A 184 -12.45 14.30 10.76
CA THR A 184 -13.67 15.12 10.84
C THR A 184 -14.30 15.32 9.47
N ILE A 185 -13.52 15.71 8.45
CA ILE A 185 -14.06 15.93 7.10
C ILE A 185 -14.59 14.63 6.51
N VAL A 186 -13.85 13.53 6.63
CA VAL A 186 -14.28 12.24 6.09
C VAL A 186 -15.54 11.73 6.80
N LEU A 187 -15.62 11.82 8.13
CA LEU A 187 -16.83 11.42 8.85
C LEU A 187 -18.04 12.28 8.47
N ALA A 188 -17.85 13.59 8.27
CA ALA A 188 -18.92 14.47 7.80
C ALA A 188 -19.38 14.10 6.37
N LEU A 189 -18.44 13.81 5.47
CA LEU A 189 -18.76 13.37 4.10
C LEU A 189 -19.47 12.02 4.09
N VAL A 190 -19.05 11.07 4.92
CA VAL A 190 -19.70 9.76 5.05
C VAL A 190 -21.12 9.91 5.58
N ALA A 191 -21.32 10.73 6.62
CA ALA A 191 -22.65 11.00 7.18
C ALA A 191 -23.57 11.71 6.17
N LEU A 192 -23.06 12.70 5.44
CA LEU A 192 -23.81 13.39 4.39
C LEU A 192 -24.17 12.43 3.24
N THR A 193 -23.23 11.56 2.85
CA THR A 193 -23.44 10.57 1.79
C THR A 193 -24.52 9.56 2.21
N TRP A 194 -24.47 9.10 3.46
CA TRP A 194 -25.51 8.22 4.02
C TRP A 194 -26.88 8.88 4.00
N TYR A 195 -26.97 10.14 4.47
CA TYR A 195 -28.22 10.90 4.46
C TYR A 195 -28.76 11.11 3.04
N ALA A 196 -27.89 11.45 2.08
CA ALA A 196 -28.30 11.75 0.71
C ALA A 196 -28.66 10.51 -0.13
N ALA A 197 -27.94 9.39 0.04
CA ALA A 197 -28.13 8.18 -0.78
C ALA A 197 -29.21 7.23 -0.23
N GLY A 198 -29.58 7.39 1.04
CA GLY A 198 -30.46 6.48 1.76
C GLY A 198 -29.74 5.22 2.25
N GLY A 199 -30.26 4.63 3.33
CA GLY A 199 -29.60 3.54 4.05
C GLY A 199 -29.30 2.31 3.20
N ALA A 200 -30.20 1.89 2.32
CA ALA A 200 -30.02 0.68 1.51
C ALA A 200 -28.87 0.82 0.49
N ARG A 201 -28.82 1.91 -0.28
CA ARG A 201 -27.76 2.14 -1.26
C ARG A 201 -26.42 2.40 -0.58
N PHE A 202 -26.43 3.18 0.50
CA PHE A 202 -25.23 3.38 1.31
C PHE A 202 -24.68 2.06 1.86
N ALA A 203 -25.56 1.19 2.37
CA ALA A 203 -25.16 -0.12 2.87
C ALA A 203 -24.51 -0.97 1.75
N LEU A 204 -25.16 -1.04 0.58
CA LEU A 204 -24.67 -1.85 -0.55
C LEU A 204 -23.34 -1.36 -1.10
N PHE A 205 -23.23 -0.06 -1.41
CA PHE A 205 -22.12 0.45 -2.22
C PHE A 205 -21.00 1.10 -1.43
N TYR A 206 -21.25 1.54 -0.19
CA TYR A 206 -20.20 2.06 0.69
C TYR A 206 -19.88 1.08 1.82
N TRP A 207 -20.88 0.70 2.63
CA TRP A 207 -20.65 -0.05 3.86
C TRP A 207 -20.13 -1.47 3.64
N ILE A 208 -20.68 -2.23 2.69
CA ILE A 208 -20.20 -3.59 2.39
C ILE A 208 -18.75 -3.57 1.90
N PRO A 209 -18.37 -2.80 0.85
CA PRO A 209 -16.97 -2.70 0.44
C PRO A 209 -16.03 -2.22 1.56
N PHE A 210 -16.47 -1.23 2.35
CA PHE A 210 -15.73 -0.74 3.51
C PHE A 210 -15.49 -1.86 4.54
N ALA A 211 -16.54 -2.57 4.97
CA ALA A 211 -16.45 -3.61 5.97
C ALA A 211 -15.54 -4.76 5.52
N VAL A 212 -15.68 -5.19 4.25
CA VAL A 212 -14.79 -6.20 3.66
C VAL A 212 -13.33 -5.72 3.71
N THR A 213 -13.06 -4.48 3.32
CA THR A 213 -11.70 -3.91 3.32
C THR A 213 -11.13 -3.82 4.74
N GLN A 214 -11.93 -3.40 5.72
CA GLN A 214 -11.52 -3.28 7.11
C GLN A 214 -11.12 -4.61 7.72
N VAL A 215 -11.96 -5.66 7.56
CA VAL A 215 -11.64 -7.00 8.08
C VAL A 215 -10.38 -7.55 7.43
N ASN A 216 -10.17 -7.28 6.14
CA ASN A 216 -8.99 -7.73 5.41
C ASN A 216 -7.71 -6.95 5.75
N SER A 217 -7.79 -5.72 6.27
CA SER A 217 -6.60 -4.90 6.52
C SER A 217 -5.70 -5.48 7.62
N GLY A 218 -6.31 -5.98 8.70
CA GLY A 218 -5.56 -6.66 9.77
C GLY A 218 -5.01 -8.03 9.34
N TYR A 219 -5.77 -8.72 8.49
CA TYR A 219 -5.32 -9.96 7.86
C TYR A 219 -4.10 -9.71 6.96
N PHE A 220 -4.17 -8.70 6.09
CA PHE A 220 -3.08 -8.29 5.21
C PHE A 220 -1.81 -7.98 6.00
N ALA A 221 -1.91 -7.14 7.04
CA ALA A 221 -0.78 -6.74 7.86
C ALA A 221 -0.12 -7.90 8.60
N TRP A 222 -0.91 -8.93 8.95
CA TRP A 222 -0.37 -10.15 9.51
C TRP A 222 0.30 -11.03 8.43
N LEU A 223 -0.39 -11.23 7.31
CA LEU A 223 0.03 -12.14 6.25
C LEU A 223 1.35 -11.70 5.61
N THR A 224 1.62 -10.40 5.55
CA THR A 224 2.87 -9.85 5.03
C THR A 224 4.11 -10.21 5.84
N HIS A 225 3.98 -10.59 7.11
CA HIS A 225 5.13 -10.81 8.00
C HIS A 225 5.10 -12.16 8.71
N ALA A 226 3.97 -12.52 9.34
CA ALA A 226 3.91 -13.69 10.23
C ALA A 226 4.40 -14.99 9.57
N PRO A 227 4.01 -15.35 8.33
CA PRO A 227 4.50 -16.58 7.71
C PRO A 227 6.01 -16.55 7.39
N ALA A 228 6.58 -15.37 7.14
CA ALA A 228 7.99 -15.22 6.76
C ALA A 228 8.94 -15.24 7.96
N ARG A 229 8.44 -15.15 9.20
CA ARG A 229 9.27 -15.18 10.41
C ARG A 229 9.99 -16.51 10.64
N GLY A 230 9.52 -17.60 10.03
CA GLY A 230 10.19 -18.91 10.10
C GLY A 230 11.54 -18.97 9.38
N PHE A 231 11.89 -17.94 8.61
CA PHE A 231 13.14 -17.87 7.86
C PHE A 231 14.07 -16.81 8.50
N GLU A 232 15.03 -17.26 9.31
CA GLU A 232 15.96 -16.34 10.00
C GLU A 232 16.87 -15.60 9.02
N ASP A 233 17.29 -16.29 7.96
CA ASP A 233 18.20 -15.79 6.92
C ASP A 233 17.49 -14.98 5.82
N ASP A 234 16.14 -14.92 5.81
CA ASP A 234 15.44 -14.08 4.83
C ASP A 234 15.72 -12.61 5.12
N PRO A 235 16.24 -11.85 4.13
CA PRO A 235 16.75 -10.50 4.37
C PRO A 235 15.66 -9.47 4.68
N SER A 236 14.39 -9.82 4.52
CA SER A 236 13.24 -8.92 4.66
C SER A 236 12.18 -9.40 5.64
N LYS A 237 12.19 -10.70 6.00
CA LYS A 237 11.15 -11.37 6.81
C LYS A 237 9.75 -10.98 6.36
N SER A 238 9.55 -10.97 5.05
CA SER A 238 8.33 -10.50 4.40
C SER A 238 7.81 -11.50 3.37
N LEU A 239 6.49 -11.69 3.34
CA LEU A 239 5.82 -12.47 2.32
C LEU A 239 5.51 -11.61 1.08
N ASN A 240 5.76 -12.18 -0.09
CA ASN A 240 5.66 -11.52 -1.38
C ASN A 240 4.56 -12.15 -2.23
N THR A 241 3.54 -11.37 -2.53
CA THR A 241 2.44 -11.80 -3.39
C THR A 241 2.75 -11.41 -4.83
N ALA A 242 3.49 -12.29 -5.50
CA ALA A 242 4.19 -12.01 -6.75
C ALA A 242 3.33 -12.23 -8.02
N GLY A 243 2.00 -12.24 -7.88
CA GLY A 243 1.06 -12.36 -8.99
C GLY A 243 0.94 -11.07 -9.81
N ASN A 244 1.00 -11.18 -11.14
CA ASN A 244 1.00 -10.02 -12.04
C ASN A 244 -0.27 -9.15 -11.95
N TRP A 245 -1.45 -9.77 -11.92
CA TRP A 245 -2.73 -9.03 -11.82
C TRP A 245 -2.91 -8.35 -10.46
N LEU A 246 -2.46 -8.99 -9.38
CA LEU A 246 -2.44 -8.35 -8.07
C LEU A 246 -1.55 -7.10 -8.10
N ASN A 247 -0.31 -7.26 -8.56
CA ASN A 247 0.65 -6.17 -8.65
C ASN A 247 0.22 -5.07 -9.63
N PHE A 248 -0.64 -5.37 -10.60
CA PHE A 248 -1.32 -4.33 -11.37
C PHE A 248 -2.23 -3.47 -10.49
N PHE A 249 -3.09 -4.09 -9.67
CA PHE A 249 -4.03 -3.37 -8.81
C PHE A 249 -3.37 -2.64 -7.64
N ILE A 250 -2.29 -3.17 -7.08
CA ILE A 250 -1.57 -2.55 -5.95
C ILE A 250 -0.24 -1.92 -6.36
N PHE A 251 0.01 -1.72 -7.66
CA PHE A 251 1.18 -1.00 -8.17
C PHE A 251 2.52 -1.57 -7.68
N ASN A 252 2.79 -2.83 -7.99
CA ASN A 252 4.00 -3.58 -7.62
C ASN A 252 4.25 -3.72 -6.09
N GLN A 253 3.31 -3.31 -5.23
CA GLN A 253 3.46 -3.41 -3.77
C GLN A 253 3.47 -4.86 -3.24
N GLY A 254 3.09 -5.85 -4.05
CA GLY A 254 3.17 -7.26 -3.68
C GLY A 254 4.61 -7.78 -3.59
N TYR A 255 5.59 -7.06 -4.15
CA TYR A 255 7.02 -7.31 -3.94
C TYR A 255 7.49 -6.69 -2.62
N HIS A 256 6.91 -7.18 -1.53
CA HIS A 256 7.03 -6.58 -0.21
C HIS A 256 8.47 -6.56 0.32
N SER A 257 9.26 -7.60 0.04
CA SER A 257 10.68 -7.64 0.38
C SER A 257 11.48 -6.50 -0.26
N VAL A 258 11.20 -6.19 -1.53
CA VAL A 258 11.84 -5.06 -2.23
C VAL A 258 11.43 -3.73 -1.61
N HIS A 259 10.16 -3.60 -1.24
CA HIS A 259 9.64 -2.42 -0.55
C HIS A 259 10.32 -2.19 0.81
N HIS A 260 10.49 -3.23 1.62
CA HIS A 260 11.21 -3.14 2.90
C HIS A 260 12.70 -2.83 2.72
N ARG A 261 13.32 -3.36 1.67
CA ARG A 261 14.73 -3.07 1.36
C ARG A 261 14.95 -1.65 0.86
N TYR A 262 14.00 -1.11 0.09
CA TYR A 262 14.09 0.21 -0.53
C TYR A 262 12.84 1.07 -0.23
N PRO A 263 12.61 1.43 1.04
CA PRO A 263 11.45 2.23 1.41
C PRO A 263 11.49 3.59 0.69
N GLY A 264 10.36 3.99 0.11
CA GLY A 264 10.27 5.25 -0.66
C GLY A 264 10.72 5.16 -2.12
N ILE A 265 11.14 3.98 -2.60
CA ILE A 265 11.31 3.77 -4.05
C ILE A 265 9.97 4.07 -4.76
N HIS A 266 10.03 4.72 -5.92
CA HIS A 266 8.81 4.92 -6.69
C HIS A 266 8.28 3.56 -7.16
N TRP A 267 6.98 3.32 -7.07
CA TRP A 267 6.36 2.03 -7.39
C TRP A 267 6.69 1.52 -8.81
N SER A 268 6.86 2.45 -9.76
CA SER A 268 7.23 2.12 -11.15
C SER A 268 8.71 1.72 -11.31
N GLN A 269 9.52 1.89 -10.27
CA GLN A 269 10.95 1.55 -10.22
C GLN A 269 11.21 0.24 -9.45
N ILE A 270 10.19 -0.30 -8.76
CA ILE A 270 10.27 -1.63 -8.12
C ILE A 270 10.75 -2.72 -9.11
N PRO A 271 10.30 -2.76 -10.39
CA PRO A 271 10.79 -3.75 -11.34
C PRO A 271 12.32 -3.72 -11.55
N ASP A 272 12.97 -2.58 -11.33
CA ASP A 272 14.44 -2.43 -11.49
C ASP A 272 15.22 -2.96 -10.28
N LYS A 273 14.52 -3.39 -9.22
CA LYS A 273 15.08 -3.92 -7.97
C LYS A 273 14.68 -5.37 -7.70
N LEU A 274 14.09 -6.06 -8.69
CA LEU A 274 13.69 -7.45 -8.55
C LEU A 274 14.87 -8.42 -8.47
N ASP A 275 16.09 -7.98 -8.79
CA ASP A 275 17.31 -8.76 -8.53
C ASP A 275 17.45 -9.15 -7.05
N PHE A 276 16.96 -8.29 -6.14
CA PHE A 276 16.90 -8.59 -4.70
C PHE A 276 16.06 -9.82 -4.37
N MET A 277 15.01 -10.12 -5.17
CA MET A 277 14.16 -11.30 -4.97
C MET A 277 14.91 -12.63 -5.17
N ARG A 278 16.13 -12.61 -5.75
CA ARG A 278 17.01 -13.80 -5.79
C ARG A 278 17.49 -14.23 -4.42
N GLN A 279 17.59 -13.30 -3.47
CA GLN A 279 18.03 -13.55 -2.09
C GLN A 279 16.87 -13.89 -1.16
N VAL A 280 15.63 -13.67 -1.59
CA VAL A 280 14.41 -13.97 -0.82
C VAL A 280 14.15 -15.46 -0.84
N GLU A 281 13.70 -15.99 0.30
CA GLU A 281 13.34 -17.40 0.44
C GLU A 281 12.20 -17.76 -0.52
N PRO A 282 12.30 -18.84 -1.33
CA PRO A 282 11.26 -19.18 -2.28
C PRO A 282 9.92 -19.48 -1.61
N GLY A 283 9.92 -20.01 -0.38
CA GLY A 283 8.70 -20.31 0.36
C GLY A 283 7.79 -19.10 0.60
N VAL A 284 8.36 -17.89 0.67
CA VAL A 284 7.61 -16.65 0.93
C VAL A 284 7.24 -15.89 -0.34
N ILE A 285 7.47 -16.48 -1.52
CA ILE A 285 7.01 -15.94 -2.81
C ILE A 285 5.77 -16.74 -3.21
N VAL A 286 4.61 -16.09 -3.29
CA VAL A 286 3.32 -16.79 -3.43
C VAL A 286 2.42 -16.19 -4.54
N PRO A 287 1.53 -17.00 -5.14
CA PRO A 287 0.68 -16.57 -6.26
C PRO A 287 -0.61 -15.86 -5.85
N TYR A 288 -1.05 -16.07 -4.61
CA TYR A 288 -2.42 -15.77 -4.20
C TYR A 288 -2.58 -14.33 -3.68
N TRP A 289 -3.83 -13.89 -3.66
CA TRP A 289 -4.21 -12.59 -3.11
C TRP A 289 -4.27 -12.61 -1.58
N MET A 290 -3.98 -11.46 -0.99
CA MET A 290 -3.94 -11.24 0.46
C MET A 290 -5.33 -10.91 0.98
N THR A 291 -6.31 -11.74 0.63
CA THR A 291 -7.72 -11.57 1.01
C THR A 291 -8.19 -12.71 1.91
N LEU A 292 -9.33 -12.55 2.58
CA LEU A 292 -9.92 -13.58 3.44
C LEU A 292 -10.07 -14.95 2.76
N ASN A 293 -10.13 -15.01 1.43
CA ASN A 293 -10.12 -16.27 0.69
C ASN A 293 -8.84 -17.09 0.88
N SER A 294 -7.74 -16.49 1.36
CA SER A 294 -6.54 -17.23 1.78
C SER A 294 -6.50 -17.52 3.29
N ALA A 295 -7.45 -17.01 4.10
CA ALA A 295 -7.43 -17.16 5.55
C ALA A 295 -7.62 -18.62 6.02
N TRP A 296 -8.25 -19.48 5.23
CA TRP A 296 -8.34 -20.93 5.52
C TRP A 296 -6.95 -21.58 5.68
N ARG A 297 -5.91 -20.98 5.12
CA ARG A 297 -4.52 -21.46 5.26
C ARG A 297 -3.98 -21.34 6.69
N LEU A 298 -4.65 -20.62 7.59
CA LEU A 298 -4.30 -20.60 9.02
C LEU A 298 -4.38 -21.96 9.69
N VAL A 299 -5.33 -22.81 9.26
CA VAL A 299 -5.55 -24.12 9.85
C VAL A 299 -4.71 -25.21 9.18
N VAL A 300 -3.93 -24.83 8.16
CA VAL A 300 -3.02 -25.72 7.45
C VAL A 300 -1.59 -25.37 7.85
N PRO A 301 -0.81 -26.30 8.42
CA PRO A 301 0.60 -26.08 8.68
C PRO A 301 1.31 -25.59 7.41
N ASP A 302 2.02 -24.47 7.52
CA ASP A 302 2.74 -23.84 6.41
C ASP A 302 1.87 -23.50 5.18
N GLY A 303 0.55 -23.45 5.35
CA GLY A 303 -0.39 -23.24 4.24
C GLY A 303 -0.20 -21.90 3.53
N PHE A 304 0.49 -20.95 4.14
CA PHE A 304 0.83 -19.65 3.54
C PHE A 304 2.13 -19.66 2.74
N LEU A 305 2.91 -20.73 2.79
CA LEU A 305 4.18 -20.85 2.06
C LEU A 305 3.98 -21.67 0.79
N ASP A 306 4.76 -21.37 -0.26
CA ASP A 306 4.68 -22.09 -1.55
C ASP A 306 6.07 -22.17 -2.21
N VAL A 307 6.91 -23.07 -1.67
CA VAL A 307 8.28 -23.29 -2.18
C VAL A 307 8.30 -23.63 -3.68
N PRO A 308 7.46 -24.57 -4.20
CA PRO A 308 7.46 -24.89 -5.62
C PRO A 308 7.11 -23.70 -6.51
N TYR A 309 6.12 -22.88 -6.11
CA TYR A 309 5.81 -21.66 -6.86
C TYR A 309 6.97 -20.67 -6.83
N GLY A 310 7.54 -20.40 -5.66
CA GLY A 310 8.65 -19.46 -5.51
C GLY A 310 9.87 -19.85 -6.34
N GLN A 311 10.25 -21.13 -6.36
CA GLN A 311 11.34 -21.63 -7.21
C GLN A 311 11.06 -21.41 -8.70
N ARG A 312 9.85 -21.75 -9.17
CA ARG A 312 9.45 -21.49 -10.57
C ARG A 312 9.44 -20.00 -10.89
N TRP A 313 8.99 -19.17 -9.95
CA TRP A 313 8.95 -17.73 -10.11
C TRP A 313 10.36 -17.14 -10.20
N LYS A 314 11.30 -17.56 -9.36
CA LYS A 314 12.72 -17.14 -9.40
C LYS A 314 13.39 -17.54 -10.71
N ALA A 315 13.23 -18.79 -11.16
CA ALA A 315 13.75 -19.22 -12.46
C ALA A 315 13.18 -18.40 -13.63
N LYS A 316 11.89 -18.03 -13.55
CA LYS A 316 11.26 -17.16 -14.54
C LYS A 316 11.81 -15.75 -14.49
N LEU A 317 12.04 -15.19 -13.30
CA LEU A 317 12.69 -13.89 -13.11
C LEU A 317 14.07 -13.89 -13.77
N ASP A 318 14.90 -14.90 -13.52
CA ASP A 318 16.26 -14.99 -14.10
C ASP A 318 16.23 -14.94 -15.62
N LYS A 319 15.41 -15.78 -16.23
CA LYS A 319 15.19 -15.77 -17.68
C LYS A 319 14.73 -14.39 -18.18
N ARG A 320 13.78 -13.76 -17.49
CA ARG A 320 13.29 -12.43 -17.88
C ARG A 320 14.33 -11.33 -17.71
N MET A 321 15.23 -11.44 -16.74
CA MET A 321 16.35 -10.51 -16.56
C MET A 321 17.36 -10.63 -17.70
N GLU A 322 17.75 -11.86 -18.06
CA GLU A 322 18.63 -12.12 -19.22
C GLU A 322 18.04 -11.58 -20.52
N GLU A 323 16.72 -11.72 -20.69
CA GLU A 323 16.01 -11.27 -21.89
C GLU A 323 15.67 -9.76 -21.88
N GLY A 324 15.94 -9.02 -20.80
CA GLY A 324 15.49 -7.63 -20.63
C GLY A 324 13.96 -7.46 -20.60
N ARG A 325 13.22 -8.51 -20.19
CA ARG A 325 11.75 -8.62 -20.24
C ARG A 325 11.10 -8.71 -18.85
N VAL A 326 11.74 -8.15 -17.84
CA VAL A 326 11.18 -8.01 -16.47
C VAL A 326 9.93 -7.14 -16.47
N ARG A 327 9.94 -6.06 -17.25
CA ARG A 327 8.82 -5.12 -17.37
C ARG A 327 7.80 -5.61 -18.40
N SER A 328 6.52 -5.30 -18.17
CA SER A 328 5.48 -5.52 -19.19
C SER A 328 5.74 -4.66 -20.42
N ARG A 329 5.58 -5.22 -21.61
CA ARG A 329 5.67 -4.48 -22.87
C ARG A 329 4.53 -3.46 -23.03
N LEU A 330 3.34 -3.79 -22.54
CA LEU A 330 2.15 -2.95 -22.65
C LEU A 330 2.05 -1.93 -21.50
N LEU A 331 2.53 -2.31 -20.32
CA LEU A 331 2.46 -1.51 -19.11
C LEU A 331 3.87 -1.35 -18.52
N PRO A 332 4.74 -0.50 -19.11
CA PRO A 332 6.17 -0.49 -18.82
C PRO A 332 6.53 -0.16 -17.37
N TRP A 333 5.60 0.39 -16.58
CA TRP A 333 5.78 0.66 -15.16
C TRP A 333 5.60 -0.57 -14.25
N PHE A 334 5.11 -1.69 -14.77
CA PHE A 334 4.82 -2.90 -14.01
C PHE A 334 5.81 -4.01 -14.32
N ALA A 335 6.15 -4.79 -13.30
CA ALA A 335 6.79 -6.07 -13.51
C ALA A 335 5.79 -7.05 -14.13
N TRP A 336 6.29 -7.98 -14.95
CA TRP A 336 5.47 -9.03 -15.53
C TRP A 336 6.27 -10.32 -15.62
N ILE A 337 6.47 -10.93 -14.45
CA ILE A 337 7.29 -12.13 -14.32
C ILE A 337 6.52 -13.33 -14.85
#